data_AF-A0A645FKN0-F1
#
_entry.id   AF-A0A645FKN0-F1
#
_cell.length_a   1.000
_cell.length_b   1.000
_cell.length_c   1.000
_cell.angle_alpha   90.00
_cell.angle_beta   90.00
_cell.angle_gamma   90.00
#
_symmetry.space_group_name_H-M   'P 1'
#
loop_
_entity.id
_entity.type
_entity.pdbx_description
1 polymer ?
#
loop_
_entity_poly.entity_id
_entity_poly.type
_entity_poly.pdbx_seq_one_letter_code
_entity_poly.pdbx_strand_id
1 'polypeptide(L)'
;MLTFTALSGMGIGPTLTHYINMPGGSGTVLTAAVITTAVTLALTAYVHKTGKDFSRMGGFLVAGLIVVILASIAAMFVPAMQAGVSAVAALLFSGFILYDTSRLVRGEEDNYVMAAVSMYLNVLNLFLSVLQLLGFSSND
;
A
#
# COMPACT_ATOMS: atom_id res chain seq x y z
N MET A 1 1.66 10.39 15.90
CA MET A 1 1.03 10.15 14.58
C MET A 1 1.28 11.30 13.62
N LEU A 2 0.83 12.53 13.88
CA LEU A 2 0.94 13.66 12.94
C LEU A 2 2.39 13.96 12.49
N THR A 3 3.35 13.94 13.40
CA THR A 3 4.77 14.13 13.09
C THR A 3 5.30 13.05 12.14
N PHE A 4 4.92 11.79 12.38
CA PHE A 4 5.29 10.66 11.52
C PHE A 4 4.69 10.82 10.11
N THR A 5 3.40 11.10 10.01
CA THR A 5 2.70 11.31 8.73
C THR A 5 3.29 12.48 7.93
N ALA A 6 3.67 13.56 8.60
CA ALA A 6 4.31 14.71 7.95
C ALA A 6 5.71 14.35 7.40
N LEU A 7 6.52 13.63 8.19
CA LEU A 7 7.86 13.22 7.79
C LEU A 7 7.84 12.18 6.65
N SER A 8 6.95 11.18 6.72
CA SER A 8 6.79 10.21 5.65
C SER A 8 6.28 10.87 4.37
N GLY A 9 5.32 11.79 4.47
CA GLY A 9 4.86 12.57 3.32
C GLY A 9 5.99 13.38 2.66
N MET A 10 6.83 14.02 3.47
CA MET A 10 8.01 14.74 2.97
C MET A 10 9.01 13.79 2.28
N GLY A 11 9.25 12.61 2.84
CA GLY A 11 10.16 11.61 2.26
C GLY A 11 9.70 11.07 0.90
N ILE A 12 8.38 11.07 0.65
CA ILE A 12 7.79 10.57 -0.62
C ILE A 12 7.72 11.67 -1.67
N GLY A 13 7.82 12.95 -1.28
CA GLY A 13 7.79 14.10 -2.18
C GLY A 13 8.62 13.94 -3.46
N PRO A 14 9.90 13.54 -3.39
CA PRO A 14 10.74 13.33 -4.57
C PRO A 14 10.20 12.25 -5.53
N THR A 15 9.63 11.16 -5.01
CA THR A 15 9.05 10.10 -5.84
C THR A 15 7.79 10.58 -6.57
N LEU A 16 6.94 11.36 -5.90
CA LEU A 16 5.77 11.99 -6.53
C LEU A 16 6.18 12.98 -7.61
N THR A 17 7.16 13.84 -7.32
CA THR A 17 7.70 14.80 -8.31
C THR A 17 8.26 14.10 -9.54
N HIS A 18 8.94 12.95 -9.36
CA HIS A 18 9.42 12.15 -10.47
C HIS A 18 8.28 11.72 -11.41
N TYR A 19 7.18 11.18 -10.87
CA TYR A 19 6.03 10.78 -11.69
C TYR A 19 5.28 11.98 -12.30
N ILE A 20 5.11 13.08 -11.57
CA ILE A 20 4.40 14.27 -12.07
C ILE A 20 5.13 14.91 -13.27
N ASN A 21 6.46 14.85 -13.28
CA ASN A 21 7.26 15.39 -14.37
C ASN A 21 7.23 14.54 -15.66
N MET A 22 6.62 13.35 -15.62
CA MET A 22 6.40 12.53 -16.82
C MET A 22 5.20 13.05 -17.63
N PRO A 23 5.17 12.84 -18.96
CA PRO A 23 4.01 13.16 -19.79
C PRO A 23 2.74 12.48 -19.26
N GLY A 24 1.71 13.26 -18.89
CA GLY A 24 0.47 12.73 -18.30
C GLY A 24 0.57 12.30 -16.82
N GLY A 25 1.72 12.51 -16.17
CA GLY A 25 2.02 12.02 -14.82
C GLY A 25 1.09 12.51 -13.71
N SER A 26 0.56 13.73 -13.82
CA SER A 26 -0.45 14.24 -12.89
C SER A 26 -1.75 13.42 -12.91
N GLY A 27 -2.18 12.96 -14.10
CA GLY A 27 -3.31 12.08 -14.28
C GLY A 27 -3.08 10.68 -13.69
N THR A 28 -1.86 10.17 -13.84
CA THR A 28 -1.44 8.88 -13.26
C THR A 28 -1.48 8.91 -11.73
N VAL A 29 -0.96 9.98 -11.11
CA VAL A 29 -1.00 10.16 -9.65
C VAL A 29 -2.43 10.24 -9.12
N LEU A 30 -3.29 11.00 -9.79
CA LEU A 30 -4.70 11.10 -9.40
C LEU A 30 -5.41 9.74 -9.52
N THR A 31 -5.21 9.03 -10.63
CA THR A 31 -5.78 7.70 -10.85
C THR A 31 -5.32 6.71 -9.78
N ALA A 32 -4.03 6.71 -9.44
CA ALA A 32 -3.48 5.88 -8.37
C ALA A 32 -4.14 6.18 -7.01
N ALA A 33 -4.35 7.46 -6.69
CA ALA A 33 -5.01 7.88 -5.45
C ALA A 33 -6.48 7.42 -5.41
N VAL A 34 -7.21 7.56 -6.52
CA VAL A 34 -8.60 7.11 -6.63
C VAL A 34 -8.71 5.59 -6.47
N ILE A 35 -7.87 4.83 -7.17
CA ILE A 35 -7.87 3.36 -7.07
C ILE A 35 -7.55 2.92 -5.64
N THR A 36 -6.51 3.50 -5.03
CA THR A 36 -6.12 3.16 -3.65
C THR A 36 -7.24 3.43 -2.66
N THR A 37 -7.89 4.59 -2.78
CA THR A 37 -9.02 4.97 -1.93
C THR A 37 -10.18 4.00 -2.13
N ALA A 38 -10.53 3.68 -3.38
CA ALA A 38 -11.60 2.75 -3.69
C ALA A 38 -11.33 1.34 -3.12
N VAL A 39 -10.11 0.82 -3.30
CA VAL A 39 -9.70 -0.50 -2.78
C VAL A 39 -9.75 -0.51 -1.26
N THR A 40 -9.17 0.49 -0.61
CA THR A 40 -9.13 0.58 0.86
C THR A 40 -10.54 0.62 1.43
N LEU A 41 -11.42 1.45 0.88
CA LEU A 41 -12.81 1.55 1.33
C LEU A 41 -13.59 0.26 1.07
N ALA A 42 -13.42 -0.36 -0.11
CA ALA A 42 -14.10 -1.59 -0.45
C ALA A 42 -13.71 -2.75 0.49
N LEU A 43 -12.41 -2.90 0.77
CA LEU A 43 -11.91 -3.94 1.67
C LEU A 43 -12.34 -3.69 3.12
N THR A 44 -12.29 -2.43 3.56
CA THR A 44 -12.76 -2.04 4.90
C THR A 44 -14.25 -2.35 5.06
N ALA A 45 -15.07 -1.96 4.09
CA ALA A 45 -16.50 -2.24 4.07
C ALA A 45 -16.80 -3.74 4.01
N TYR A 46 -15.99 -4.50 3.26
CA TYR A 46 -16.10 -5.96 3.19
C TYR A 46 -15.91 -6.62 4.55
N VAL A 47 -14.86 -6.24 5.29
CA VAL A 47 -14.61 -6.76 6.66
C VAL A 47 -15.75 -6.38 7.59
N HIS A 48 -16.18 -5.12 7.55
CA HIS A 48 -17.27 -4.63 8.41
C HIS A 48 -18.59 -5.37 8.15
N LYS A 49 -18.91 -5.66 6.88
CA LYS A 49 -20.13 -6.38 6.50
C LYS A 49 -20.06 -7.87 6.78
N THR A 50 -18.92 -8.50 6.55
CA THR A 50 -18.77 -9.97 6.67
C THR A 50 -18.44 -10.43 8.08
N GLY A 51 -17.84 -9.57 8.91
CA GLY A 51 -17.35 -9.94 10.25
C GLY A 51 -16.28 -11.03 10.22
N LYS A 52 -15.65 -11.27 9.06
CA LYS A 52 -14.72 -12.38 8.87
C LYS A 52 -13.41 -12.13 9.63
N ASP A 53 -12.94 -13.17 10.31
CA ASP A 53 -11.68 -13.17 11.03
C ASP A 53 -10.49 -13.33 10.06
N PHE A 54 -9.67 -12.29 9.94
CA PHE A 54 -8.44 -12.32 9.17
C PHE A 54 -7.18 -12.40 10.05
N SER A 55 -7.30 -12.44 11.38
CA SER A 55 -6.16 -12.43 12.31
C SER A 55 -5.21 -13.63 12.11
N ARG A 56 -5.68 -14.73 11.51
CA ARG A 56 -4.85 -15.90 11.15
C ARG A 56 -3.92 -15.67 9.95
N MET A 57 -4.15 -14.63 9.14
CA MET A 57 -3.31 -14.32 7.97
C MET A 57 -2.01 -13.59 8.33
N GLY A 58 -1.84 -13.13 9.57
CA GLY A 58 -0.69 -12.31 9.98
C GLY A 58 0.67 -12.93 9.64
N GLY A 59 0.85 -14.24 9.92
CA GLY A 59 2.11 -14.93 9.61
C GLY A 59 2.44 -14.96 8.12
N PHE A 60 1.44 -15.17 7.27
CA PHE A 60 1.61 -15.14 5.81
C PHE A 60 1.94 -13.73 5.30
N LEU A 61 1.26 -12.71 5.83
CA LEU A 61 1.48 -11.32 5.43
C LEU A 61 2.88 -10.83 5.81
N VAL A 62 3.38 -11.17 7.01
CA VAL A 62 4.74 -10.84 7.43
C VAL A 62 5.78 -11.54 6.56
N ALA A 63 5.59 -12.82 6.24
CA ALA A 63 6.47 -13.54 5.33
C ALA A 63 6.47 -12.90 3.93
N GLY A 64 5.29 -12.56 3.40
CA GLY A 64 5.13 -11.86 2.13
C GLY A 64 5.81 -10.50 2.11
N LEU A 65 5.77 -9.76 3.23
CA LEU A 65 6.44 -8.47 3.38
C LEU A 65 7.95 -8.59 3.24
N ILE A 66 8.55 -9.59 3.88
CA ILE A 66 9.99 -9.86 3.76
C ILE A 66 10.34 -10.16 2.30
N VAL A 67 9.55 -10.99 1.62
CA VAL A 67 9.75 -11.31 0.20
C VAL A 67 9.66 -10.06 -0.67
N VAL A 68 8.65 -9.22 -0.47
CA VAL A 68 8.49 -7.97 -1.24
C VAL A 68 9.65 -7.01 -1.00
N ILE A 69 10.16 -6.90 0.23
CA ILE A 69 11.33 -6.07 0.53
C ILE A 69 12.56 -6.55 -0.23
N LEU A 70 12.86 -7.85 -0.17
CA LEU A 70 13.99 -8.43 -0.89
C LEU A 70 13.84 -8.32 -2.41
N ALA A 71 12.63 -8.55 -2.92
CA ALA A 71 12.32 -8.42 -4.33
C ALA A 71 12.42 -6.98 -4.83
N SER A 72 12.03 -6.01 -4.00
CA SER A 72 12.16 -4.57 -4.32
C SER A 72 13.61 -4.15 -4.45
N ILE A 73 14.49 -4.66 -3.58
CA ILE A 73 15.94 -4.43 -3.68
C ILE A 73 16.49 -5.06 -4.97
N ALA A 74 16.11 -6.31 -5.28
CA ALA A 74 16.53 -6.98 -6.50
C ALA A 74 16.04 -6.24 -7.77
N ALA A 75 14.82 -5.70 -7.74
CA ALA A 75 14.23 -4.97 -8.85
C ALA A 75 14.91 -3.61 -9.14
N MET A 76 15.72 -3.08 -8.21
CA MET A 76 16.58 -1.92 -8.48
C MET A 76 17.67 -2.24 -9.51
N PHE A 77 18.13 -3.49 -9.55
CA PHE A 77 19.15 -3.95 -10.51
C PHE A 77 18.55 -4.53 -11.78
N VAL A 78 17.29 -4.99 -11.72
CA VAL A 78 16.57 -5.61 -12.85
C VAL A 78 15.25 -4.88 -13.09
N PRO A 79 15.24 -3.84 -13.96
CA PRO A 79 14.05 -3.01 -14.21
C PRO A 79 12.84 -3.81 -14.69
N ALA A 80 13.06 -4.88 -15.47
CA ALA A 80 11.99 -5.74 -15.98
C ALA A 80 11.14 -6.41 -14.88
N MET A 81 11.66 -6.52 -13.65
CA MET A 81 10.93 -7.11 -12.52
C MET A 81 10.07 -6.09 -11.77
N GLN A 82 10.27 -4.78 -11.97
CA GLN A 82 9.62 -3.76 -11.12
C GLN A 82 8.10 -3.79 -11.22
N ALA A 83 7.51 -4.00 -12.40
CA ALA A 83 6.07 -4.12 -12.57
C ALA A 83 5.49 -5.35 -11.84
N GLY A 84 6.21 -6.48 -11.85
CA GLY A 84 5.79 -7.68 -11.12
C GLY A 84 5.86 -7.48 -9.61
N VAL A 85 6.92 -6.84 -9.12
CA VAL A 85 7.09 -6.57 -7.69
C VAL A 85 6.03 -5.60 -7.17
N SER A 86 5.72 -4.54 -7.92
CA SER A 86 4.68 -3.59 -7.53
C SER A 86 3.27 -4.21 -7.55
N ALA A 87 2.98 -5.15 -8.47
CA ALA A 87 1.74 -5.92 -8.47
C ALA A 87 1.58 -6.76 -7.20
N VAL A 88 2.63 -7.51 -6.84
CA VAL A 88 2.62 -8.34 -5.63
C VAL A 88 2.55 -7.48 -4.37
N ALA A 89 3.27 -6.35 -4.33
CA ALA A 89 3.21 -5.41 -3.23
C ALA A 89 1.81 -4.82 -3.05
N ALA A 90 1.13 -4.40 -4.13
CA ALA A 90 -0.24 -3.90 -4.08
C ALA A 90 -1.20 -4.94 -3.47
N LEU A 91 -1.12 -6.20 -3.91
CA LEU A 91 -1.92 -7.28 -3.33
C LEU A 91 -1.60 -7.52 -1.86
N LEU A 92 -0.31 -7.50 -1.50
CA LEU A 92 0.12 -7.71 -0.13
C LEU A 92 -0.41 -6.62 0.81
N PHE A 93 -0.26 -5.35 0.46
CA PHE A 93 -0.74 -4.23 1.26
C PHE A 93 -2.27 -4.19 1.33
N SER A 94 -2.97 -4.62 0.27
CA SER A 94 -4.42 -4.84 0.33
C SER A 94 -4.80 -5.93 1.35
N GLY A 95 -3.98 -6.98 1.47
CA GLY A 95 -4.13 -8.02 2.48
C GLY A 95 -3.89 -7.53 3.90
N PHE A 96 -2.88 -6.66 4.10
CA PHE A 96 -2.65 -5.99 5.37
C PHE A 96 -3.80 -5.07 5.77
N ILE A 97 -4.45 -4.37 4.83
CA ILE A 97 -5.65 -3.56 5.12
C ILE A 97 -6.79 -4.45 5.63
N LEU A 98 -7.04 -5.61 5.01
CA LEU A 98 -8.03 -6.58 5.50
C LEU A 98 -7.70 -7.08 6.91
N TYR A 99 -6.44 -7.44 7.13
CA TYR A 99 -5.93 -7.94 8.42
C TYR A 99 -6.11 -6.89 9.53
N ASP A 100 -5.60 -5.68 9.33
CA ASP A 100 -5.68 -4.61 10.32
C ASP A 100 -7.13 -4.22 10.58
N THR A 101 -7.94 -4.03 9.53
CA THR A 101 -9.37 -3.70 9.70
C THR A 101 -10.08 -4.75 10.55
N SER A 102 -9.80 -6.03 10.32
CA SER A 102 -10.45 -7.10 11.09
C SER A 102 -10.10 -7.05 12.57
N ARG A 103 -8.84 -6.76 12.91
CA ARG A 103 -8.36 -6.63 14.30
C ARG A 103 -8.92 -5.39 14.98
N LEU A 104 -8.99 -4.26 14.26
CA LEU A 104 -9.60 -3.02 14.77
C LEU A 104 -11.10 -3.22 15.08
N VAL A 105 -11.86 -3.79 14.15
CA VAL A 105 -13.32 -4.00 14.32
C VAL A 105 -13.62 -4.95 15.49
N ARG A 106 -12.71 -5.90 15.76
CA ARG A 106 -12.85 -6.88 16.85
C ARG A 106 -12.31 -6.40 18.19
N GLY A 107 -11.66 -5.23 18.24
CA GLY A 107 -11.06 -4.71 19.47
C GLY A 107 -9.88 -5.53 19.97
N GLU A 108 -9.16 -6.22 19.07
CA GLU A 108 -7.97 -7.02 19.42
C GLU A 108 -6.68 -6.17 19.54
N GLU A 109 -6.77 -4.85 19.32
CA GLU A 109 -5.64 -3.91 19.34
C GLU A 109 -5.95 -2.76 20.30
N ASP A 110 -5.26 -2.73 21.44
CA ASP A 110 -5.46 -1.70 22.48
C ASP A 110 -4.75 -0.38 22.15
N ASN A 111 -3.78 -0.41 21.23
CA ASN A 111 -3.02 0.77 20.83
C ASN A 111 -3.56 1.38 19.53
N TYR A 112 -4.62 2.17 19.64
CA TYR A 112 -5.24 2.86 18.49
C TYR A 112 -4.27 3.75 17.69
N VAL A 113 -3.23 4.30 18.33
CA VAL A 113 -2.21 5.11 17.63
C VAL A 113 -1.37 4.22 16.73
N MET A 114 -0.93 3.06 17.22
CA MET A 114 -0.16 2.11 16.42
C MET A 114 -1.02 1.52 15.29
N ALA A 115 -2.28 1.21 15.59
CA ALA A 115 -3.25 0.73 14.63
C ALA A 115 -3.46 1.72 13.48
N ALA A 116 -3.63 3.01 13.79
CA ALA A 116 -3.77 4.07 12.80
C ALA A 116 -2.49 4.27 11.98
N VAL A 117 -1.30 4.17 12.59
CA VAL A 117 -0.02 4.25 11.88
C VAL A 117 0.19 3.07 10.94
N SER A 118 -0.13 1.84 11.38
CA SER A 118 -0.08 0.64 10.54
C SER A 118 -1.00 0.77 9.33
N MET A 119 -2.27 1.13 9.58
CA MET A 119 -3.26 1.34 8.52
C MET A 119 -2.82 2.44 7.54
N TYR A 120 -2.27 3.55 8.05
CA TYR A 120 -1.69 4.61 7.21
C TYR A 120 -0.58 4.08 6.31
N LEU A 121 0.38 3.32 6.86
CA LEU A 121 1.49 2.76 6.09
C LEU A 121 1.00 1.76 5.04
N ASN A 122 -0.01 0.95 5.35
CA ASN A 122 -0.58 0.00 4.40
C ASN A 122 -1.25 0.71 3.21
N VAL A 123 -2.04 1.76 3.48
CA VAL A 123 -2.66 2.58 2.44
C VAL A 123 -1.61 3.32 1.61
N LEU A 124 -0.59 3.88 2.26
CA LEU A 124 0.50 4.58 1.60
C LEU A 124 1.29 3.65 0.66
N ASN A 125 1.66 2.46 1.13
CA ASN A 125 2.42 1.52 0.32
C ASN A 125 1.58 0.93 -0.81
N LEU A 126 0.27 0.72 -0.60
CA LEU A 126 -0.66 0.38 -1.67
C LEU A 126 -0.68 1.47 -2.74
N PHE A 127 -0.77 2.75 -2.33
CA PHE A 127 -0.71 3.89 -3.26
C PHE A 127 0.57 3.90 -4.08
N LEU A 128 1.73 3.76 -3.44
CA LEU A 128 3.02 3.74 -4.15
C LEU A 128 3.13 2.56 -5.12
N SER A 129 2.63 1.39 -4.73
CA SER A 129 2.64 0.20 -5.57
C SER A 129 1.74 0.38 -6.80
N VAL A 130 0.53 0.92 -6.62
CA VAL A 130 -0.40 1.24 -7.72
C VAL A 130 0.16 2.34 -8.61
N LEU A 131 0.74 3.39 -8.03
CA LEU A 131 1.39 4.47 -8.78
C LEU A 131 2.52 3.92 -9.66
N GLN A 132 3.35 3.05 -9.11
CA GLN A 132 4.44 2.42 -9.85
C GLN A 132 3.91 1.55 -11.00
N LEU A 133 2.86 0.74 -10.78
CA LEU A 133 2.21 -0.05 -11.83
C LEU A 133 1.68 0.82 -12.99
N LEU A 134 0.93 1.86 -12.66
CA LEU A 134 0.36 2.75 -13.67
C LEU A 134 1.45 3.53 -14.41
N GLY A 135 2.49 3.93 -13.69
CA GLY A 135 3.65 4.62 -14.27
C GLY A 135 4.44 3.76 -15.25
N PHE A 136 4.53 2.43 -15.04
CA PHE A 136 5.08 1.52 -16.04
C PHE A 136 4.19 1.42 -17.27
N SER A 137 2.89 1.24 -17.07
CA SER A 137 1.94 1.11 -18.19
C SER A 137 1.79 2.37 -19.04
N SER A 138 2.13 3.56 -18.51
CA SER A 138 2.09 4.83 -19.25
C SER A 138 3.37 5.16 -20.01
N ASN A 139 4.47 4.45 -19.73
CA ASN A 139 5.77 4.67 -20.37
C ASN A 139 6.01 3.76 -21.61
N ASP A 140 5.12 2.78 -21.84
CA ASP A 140 5.01 2.01 -23.10
C ASP A 140 4.00 2.68 -24.04
#